data_AF-A0A518H1I8-F1
#
_entry.id   AF-A0A518H1I8-F1
#
_cell.length_a   1.000
_cell.length_b   1.000
_cell.length_c   1.000
_cell.angle_alpha   90.00
_cell.angle_beta   90.00
_cell.angle_gamma   90.00
#
_symmetry.space_group_name_H-M   'P 1'
#
loop_
_entity.id
_entity.type
_entity.pdbx_description
1 polymer ?
#
loop_
_entity_poly.entity_id
_entity_poly.type
_entity_poly.pdbx_seq_one_letter_code
_entity_poly.pdbx_strand_id
1 'polypeptide(L)'
;MWRTEEGPRVLRGAEWALFQAGPEATWEWVELSYGDPTASLVDTPAFDSLQYGQKLAMLALVGRALRDEDVPEPELTAFSEGTVAAIYRHIVHNIEIEIEEPSEDNEGAPVERAEAPSDRNWRRLALEAYREPETRGAGELSEPRARSAAPGEAAGSPVSEDEDPAPEGDEDDMEWHPPVLDSAVVEDWEYLVDGLAHRVLWDDEDFDVTYLKDLDPEVASRRRAILDIPDNYYIAVAPDPTDEQLDEIRRTLRELCGRPEPPEPRLVGMIVDLHHDLHVGPCEPGEIEGEHEGPLVVVAEATESSDFDCTYEEWARHFREEARRAGEAHAGRPADFSAVPGPEWADQVDRAGVTGLPIKLEHGCWIEQIVERWVVRDRDGDLLEDPLENCWSGEGLVDDLRSVSYATPRVALGAYLWCREMAADRQARHEDAMRLLGLDGDAGQ
;
A
#
# COMPACT_ATOMS: atom_id res chain seq x y z
N MET A 1 24.13 13.17 -0.54
CA MET A 1 24.87 12.89 -1.79
C MET A 1 24.84 11.40 -2.08
N TRP A 2 24.77 11.03 -3.35
CA TRP A 2 24.77 9.66 -3.83
C TRP A 2 26.07 9.34 -4.55
N ARG A 3 26.65 8.16 -4.36
CA ARG A 3 27.91 7.79 -5.01
C ARG A 3 27.65 7.19 -6.39
N THR A 4 28.27 7.75 -7.43
CA THR A 4 28.26 7.24 -8.81
C THR A 4 29.68 6.93 -9.28
N GLU A 5 29.86 6.30 -10.44
CA GLU A 5 31.19 6.07 -11.03
C GLU A 5 31.99 7.37 -11.22
N GLU A 6 31.31 8.49 -11.49
CA GLU A 6 31.92 9.82 -11.64
C GLU A 6 32.17 10.54 -10.31
N GLY A 7 31.72 9.96 -9.20
CA GLY A 7 31.86 10.48 -7.84
C GLY A 7 30.52 10.83 -7.17
N PRO A 8 30.56 11.55 -6.03
CA PRO A 8 29.37 11.95 -5.31
C PRO A 8 28.53 12.94 -6.12
N ARG A 9 27.21 12.68 -6.21
CA ARG A 9 26.26 13.41 -7.03
C ARG A 9 24.98 13.72 -6.26
N VAL A 10 24.34 14.82 -6.64
CA VAL A 10 22.95 15.16 -6.35
C VAL A 10 22.28 15.55 -7.65
N LEU A 11 20.99 15.30 -7.78
CA LEU A 11 20.21 15.67 -8.96
C LEU A 11 19.69 17.10 -8.81
N ARG A 12 19.58 17.80 -9.94
CA ARG A 12 19.14 19.20 -10.04
C ARG A 12 18.27 19.36 -11.28
N GLY A 13 17.60 20.50 -11.39
CA GLY A 13 16.91 20.89 -12.63
C GLY A 13 15.84 19.91 -13.09
N ALA A 14 15.85 19.60 -14.39
CA ALA A 14 14.91 18.69 -15.03
C ALA A 14 15.17 17.23 -14.64
N GLU A 15 16.43 16.85 -14.42
CA GLU A 15 16.76 15.50 -13.93
C GLU A 15 16.17 15.24 -12.54
N TRP A 16 16.26 16.22 -11.62
CA TRP A 16 15.56 16.11 -10.34
C TRP A 16 14.05 16.13 -10.51
N ALA A 17 13.48 16.90 -11.44
CA ALA A 17 12.03 16.93 -11.64
C ALA A 17 11.48 15.58 -12.12
N LEU A 18 12.18 14.92 -13.07
CA LEU A 18 11.86 13.56 -13.48
C LEU A 18 12.04 12.59 -12.31
N PHE A 19 13.19 12.64 -11.64
CA PHE A 19 13.47 11.73 -10.54
C PHE A 19 12.44 11.91 -9.44
N GLN A 20 12.14 13.14 -8.98
CA GLN A 20 11.13 13.46 -7.96
C GLN A 20 9.76 12.85 -8.27
N ALA A 21 9.38 12.82 -9.54
CA ALA A 21 8.10 12.24 -9.94
C ALA A 21 8.05 10.72 -9.73
N GLY A 22 9.19 10.02 -9.88
CA GLY A 22 9.31 8.58 -9.75
C GLY A 22 9.01 8.01 -8.35
N PRO A 23 9.73 8.39 -7.26
CA PRO A 23 9.44 7.97 -5.89
C PRO A 23 8.03 8.29 -5.46
N GLU A 24 7.41 9.33 -6.02
CA GLU A 24 6.03 9.64 -5.72
C GLU A 24 5.08 8.58 -6.26
N ALA A 25 5.20 8.25 -7.56
CA ALA A 25 4.41 7.18 -8.16
C ALA A 25 4.70 5.84 -7.47
N THR A 26 5.96 5.52 -7.20
CA THR A 26 6.34 4.28 -6.50
C THR A 26 5.83 4.26 -5.06
N TRP A 27 5.83 5.39 -4.36
CA TRP A 27 5.29 5.48 -3.02
C TRP A 27 3.78 5.23 -3.01
N GLU A 28 3.02 5.88 -3.90
CA GLU A 28 1.58 5.63 -4.02
C GLU A 28 1.27 4.16 -4.31
N TRP A 29 2.02 3.56 -5.23
CA TRP A 29 1.89 2.15 -5.55
C TRP A 29 2.14 1.24 -4.35
N VAL A 30 3.17 1.53 -3.55
CA VAL A 30 3.48 0.78 -2.32
C VAL A 30 2.39 0.93 -1.27
N GLU A 31 1.81 2.13 -1.09
CA GLU A 31 0.71 2.38 -0.14
C GLU A 31 -0.58 1.68 -0.60
N LEU A 32 -0.92 1.72 -1.89
CA LEU A 32 -2.09 1.03 -2.45
C LEU A 32 -1.99 -0.49 -2.36
N SER A 33 -0.77 -1.02 -2.37
CA SER A 33 -0.50 -2.45 -2.24
C SER A 33 -0.42 -2.92 -0.78
N TYR A 34 -0.74 -2.07 0.19
CA TYR A 34 -0.73 -2.46 1.60
C TYR A 34 -1.68 -3.64 1.84
N GLY A 35 -1.13 -4.76 2.35
CA GLY A 35 -1.87 -6.00 2.55
C GLY A 35 -1.82 -6.99 1.39
N ASP A 36 -1.38 -6.58 0.20
CA ASP A 36 -1.09 -7.46 -0.95
C ASP A 36 0.35 -7.25 -1.47
N PRO A 37 1.33 -8.02 -0.96
CA PRO A 37 2.71 -7.91 -1.40
C PRO A 37 2.91 -8.12 -2.90
N THR A 38 2.03 -8.88 -3.56
CA THR A 38 2.15 -9.23 -4.98
C THR A 38 1.69 -8.11 -5.92
N ALA A 39 0.86 -7.19 -5.42
CA ALA A 39 0.47 -6.00 -6.16
C ALA A 39 1.63 -5.01 -6.33
N SER A 40 2.61 -5.00 -5.40
CA SER A 40 3.70 -4.02 -5.36
C SER A 40 4.97 -4.37 -6.15
N LEU A 41 4.89 -5.27 -7.14
CA LEU A 41 6.05 -5.71 -7.92
C LEU A 41 6.37 -4.71 -9.03
N VAL A 42 7.63 -4.28 -9.11
CA VAL A 42 8.17 -3.39 -10.17
C VAL A 42 9.28 -4.09 -10.97
N ASP A 43 9.26 -5.42 -10.95
CA ASP A 43 10.23 -6.33 -11.55
C ASP A 43 11.68 -6.08 -11.12
N THR A 44 11.89 -5.52 -9.93
CA THR A 44 13.22 -5.31 -9.34
C THR A 44 13.40 -6.21 -8.12
N PRO A 45 13.95 -7.43 -8.25
CA PRO A 45 13.93 -8.44 -7.19
C PRO A 45 14.47 -7.98 -5.84
N ALA A 46 15.50 -7.12 -5.83
CA ALA A 46 16.03 -6.56 -4.59
C ALA A 46 15.00 -5.68 -3.88
N PHE A 47 14.37 -4.74 -4.58
CA PHE A 47 13.33 -3.87 -4.03
C PHE A 47 12.04 -4.64 -3.72
N ASP A 48 11.63 -5.53 -4.62
CA ASP A 48 10.40 -6.33 -4.49
C ASP A 48 10.41 -7.25 -3.27
N SER A 49 11.60 -7.71 -2.87
CA SER A 49 11.78 -8.53 -1.68
C SER A 49 11.67 -7.78 -0.35
N LEU A 50 11.65 -6.44 -0.38
CA LEU A 50 11.51 -5.61 0.82
C LEU A 50 10.09 -5.68 1.39
N GLN A 51 9.98 -5.63 2.72
CA GLN A 51 8.69 -5.44 3.37
C GLN A 51 8.17 -4.02 3.15
N TYR A 52 6.86 -3.83 3.30
CA TYR A 52 6.17 -2.56 3.11
C TYR A 52 6.92 -1.36 3.76
N GLY A 53 7.22 -1.44 5.05
CA GLY A 53 7.90 -0.34 5.75
C GLY A 53 9.34 -0.11 5.26
N GLN A 54 10.02 -1.18 4.86
CA GLN A 54 11.38 -1.11 4.31
C GLN A 54 11.38 -0.45 2.92
N LYS A 55 10.39 -0.72 2.06
CA LYS A 55 10.22 -0.05 0.75
C LYS A 55 10.12 1.47 0.94
N LEU A 56 9.28 1.93 1.86
CA LEU A 56 9.12 3.36 2.16
C LEU A 56 10.41 3.98 2.71
N ALA A 57 11.07 3.29 3.64
CA ALA A 57 12.33 3.77 4.21
C ALA A 57 13.42 3.91 3.14
N MET A 58 13.50 2.95 2.22
CA MET A 58 14.46 2.98 1.12
C MET A 58 14.16 4.12 0.14
N LEU A 59 12.90 4.33 -0.26
CA LEU A 59 12.51 5.46 -1.12
C LEU A 59 12.92 6.80 -0.49
N ALA A 60 12.67 6.99 0.81
CA ALA A 60 13.05 8.21 1.52
C ALA A 60 14.57 8.38 1.61
N LEU A 61 15.31 7.30 1.86
CA LEU A 61 16.75 7.28 1.96
C LEU A 61 17.43 7.66 0.63
N VAL A 62 17.05 7.00 -0.48
CA VAL A 62 17.65 7.29 -1.80
C VAL A 62 17.23 8.68 -2.29
N GLY A 63 15.98 9.08 -2.07
CA GLY A 63 15.48 10.39 -2.45
C GLY A 63 16.21 11.53 -1.74
N ARG A 64 16.47 11.41 -0.42
CA ARG A 64 17.30 12.36 0.32
C ARG A 64 18.75 12.37 -0.17
N ALA A 65 19.35 11.20 -0.38
CA ALA A 65 20.73 11.10 -0.84
C ALA A 65 20.94 11.78 -2.22
N LEU A 66 19.96 11.65 -3.12
CA LEU A 66 19.98 12.25 -4.45
C LEU A 66 19.54 13.72 -4.47
N ARG A 67 18.79 14.21 -3.47
CA ARG A 67 18.39 15.62 -3.37
C ARG A 67 19.40 16.48 -2.61
N ASP A 68 19.88 16.01 -1.47
CA ASP A 68 20.49 16.86 -0.46
C ASP A 68 22.02 16.64 -0.38
N GLU A 69 22.78 17.73 -0.50
CA GLU A 69 24.25 17.71 -0.45
C GLU A 69 24.79 17.41 0.95
N ASP A 70 24.05 17.81 1.99
CA ASP A 70 24.46 17.64 3.39
C ASP A 70 24.17 16.22 3.93
N VAL A 71 23.43 15.40 3.18
CA VAL A 71 23.13 14.01 3.56
C VAL A 71 24.35 13.13 3.25
N PRO A 72 24.89 12.38 4.24
CA PRO A 72 25.99 11.45 4.01
C PRO A 72 25.67 10.44 2.90
N GLU A 73 26.69 10.03 2.16
CA GLU A 73 26.56 8.99 1.14
C GLU A 73 26.04 7.69 1.78
N PRO A 74 24.86 7.19 1.36
CA PRO A 74 24.42 5.88 1.80
C PRO A 74 25.35 4.82 1.21
N GLU A 75 25.38 3.67 1.88
CA GLU A 75 26.08 2.52 1.32
C GLU A 75 25.39 2.03 0.05
N LEU A 76 26.17 1.75 -0.99
CA LEU A 76 25.67 1.11 -2.21
C LEU A 76 25.52 -0.39 -1.93
N THR A 77 24.28 -0.84 -1.92
CA THR A 77 23.83 -2.20 -1.60
C THR A 77 22.79 -2.59 -2.63
N ALA A 78 22.50 -3.88 -2.74
CA ALA A 78 21.44 -4.35 -3.64
C ALA A 78 20.10 -3.64 -3.38
N PHE A 79 19.79 -3.31 -2.11
CA PHE A 79 18.55 -2.61 -1.76
C PHE A 79 18.58 -1.13 -2.16
N SER A 80 19.66 -0.40 -1.89
CA SER A 80 19.74 1.03 -2.23
C SER A 80 19.77 1.25 -3.74
N GLU A 81 20.55 0.47 -4.48
CA GLU A 81 20.58 0.54 -5.95
C GLU A 81 19.31 -0.03 -6.58
N GLY A 82 18.81 -1.17 -6.08
CA GLY A 82 17.53 -1.72 -6.50
C GLY A 82 16.35 -0.78 -6.27
N THR A 83 16.40 0.11 -5.27
CA THR A 83 15.38 1.14 -5.08
C THR A 83 15.46 2.22 -6.16
N VAL A 84 16.66 2.65 -6.54
CA VAL A 84 16.86 3.60 -7.65
C VAL A 84 16.39 2.98 -8.97
N ALA A 85 16.76 1.72 -9.23
CA ALA A 85 16.30 0.99 -10.42
C ALA A 85 14.78 0.82 -10.44
N ALA A 86 14.16 0.46 -9.32
CA ALA A 86 12.71 0.39 -9.16
C ALA A 86 12.01 1.71 -9.51
N ILE A 87 12.58 2.84 -9.09
CA ILE A 87 12.06 4.18 -9.43
C ILE A 87 12.09 4.40 -10.95
N TYR A 88 13.21 4.11 -11.61
CA TYR A 88 13.33 4.30 -13.06
C TYR A 88 12.48 3.33 -13.88
N ARG A 89 12.38 2.06 -13.47
CA ARG A 89 11.44 1.10 -14.09
C ARG A 89 9.98 1.55 -13.94
N HIS A 90 9.63 2.13 -12.81
CA HIS A 90 8.28 2.66 -12.63
C HIS A 90 8.03 3.92 -13.48
N ILE A 91 9.05 4.73 -13.75
CA ILE A 91 8.97 5.84 -14.72
C ILE A 91 8.67 5.30 -16.13
N VAL A 92 9.37 4.24 -16.57
CA VAL A 92 9.08 3.56 -17.85
C VAL A 92 7.63 3.09 -17.88
N HIS A 93 7.18 2.37 -16.84
CA HIS A 93 5.83 1.86 -16.77
C HIS A 93 4.77 2.98 -16.87
N ASN A 94 5.01 4.14 -16.24
CA ASN A 94 4.13 5.29 -16.37
C ASN A 94 4.15 5.92 -17.78
N ILE A 95 5.28 5.86 -18.50
CA ILE A 95 5.35 6.26 -19.91
C ILE A 95 4.55 5.29 -20.79
N GLU A 96 4.62 3.98 -20.53
CA GLU A 96 3.79 2.97 -21.22
C GLU A 96 2.31 3.28 -21.07
N ILE A 97 1.86 3.53 -19.83
CA ILE A 97 0.47 3.94 -19.55
C ILE A 97 0.12 5.23 -20.32
N GLU A 98 1.00 6.24 -20.32
CA GLU A 98 0.79 7.49 -21.06
C GLU A 98 0.65 7.27 -22.59
N ILE A 99 1.29 6.23 -23.14
CA ILE A 99 1.20 5.86 -24.56
C ILE A 99 -0.09 5.08 -24.84
N GLU A 100 -0.48 4.16 -23.97
CA GLU A 100 -1.66 3.30 -24.12
C GLU A 100 -2.98 4.04 -23.86
N GLU A 101 -2.99 5.00 -22.94
CA GLU A 101 -4.14 5.82 -22.54
C GLU A 101 -4.00 7.26 -23.09
N PRO A 102 -4.19 7.49 -24.40
CA PRO A 102 -4.13 8.85 -24.94
C PRO A 102 -5.20 9.71 -24.28
N SER A 103 -4.78 10.84 -23.71
CA SER A 103 -5.64 11.81 -23.01
C SER A 103 -6.96 12.04 -23.76
N GLU A 104 -8.10 11.80 -23.09
CA GLU A 104 -9.46 11.94 -23.64
C GLU A 104 -9.78 13.36 -24.17
N ASP A 105 -8.90 14.35 -23.90
CA ASP A 105 -8.90 15.71 -24.44
C ASP A 105 -8.97 15.81 -25.98
N ASN A 106 -8.78 14.69 -26.70
CA ASN A 106 -8.90 14.65 -28.15
C ASN A 106 -10.33 14.40 -28.67
N GLU A 107 -11.32 14.06 -27.83
CA GLU A 107 -12.72 13.86 -28.28
C GLU A 107 -13.79 14.43 -27.33
N GLY A 108 -13.76 15.75 -27.10
CA GLY A 108 -14.97 16.59 -27.07
C GLY A 108 -16.10 16.31 -26.05
N ALA A 109 -15.86 15.58 -24.95
CA ALA A 109 -16.84 15.39 -23.89
C ALA A 109 -16.40 16.08 -22.57
N PRO A 110 -17.28 16.86 -21.91
CA PRO A 110 -17.01 17.39 -20.58
C PRO A 110 -17.25 16.26 -19.57
N VAL A 111 -16.19 15.54 -19.22
CA VAL A 111 -16.23 14.58 -18.11
C VAL A 111 -15.77 15.34 -16.86
N GLU A 112 -16.70 15.58 -15.94
CA GLU A 112 -16.37 15.91 -14.55
C GLU A 112 -15.71 14.67 -13.93
N ARG A 113 -14.41 14.48 -14.17
CA ARG A 113 -13.64 13.37 -13.59
C ARG A 113 -12.86 13.89 -12.40
N ALA A 114 -13.10 13.25 -11.27
CA ALA A 114 -12.31 13.35 -10.06
C ALA A 114 -10.84 13.04 -10.38
N GLU A 115 -9.97 13.79 -9.73
CA GLU A 115 -8.51 13.81 -9.88
C GLU A 115 -7.87 12.42 -9.67
N ALA A 116 -7.59 11.67 -10.74
CA ALA A 116 -6.60 10.57 -10.80
C ALA A 116 -6.45 10.02 -12.24
N PRO A 117 -5.30 9.43 -12.66
CA PRO A 117 -3.92 9.59 -12.22
C PRO A 117 -3.06 10.32 -13.28
N SER A 118 -2.14 11.15 -12.78
CA SER A 118 -1.01 11.74 -13.50
C SER A 118 -1.32 12.72 -14.65
N ASP A 119 -1.59 13.98 -14.28
CA ASP A 119 -1.29 15.17 -15.12
C ASP A 119 0.20 15.29 -15.54
N ARG A 120 1.04 14.31 -15.16
CA ARG A 120 2.47 14.31 -15.46
C ARG A 120 2.65 13.83 -16.88
N ASN A 121 3.23 14.72 -17.67
CA ASN A 121 3.69 14.41 -19.00
C ASN A 121 5.06 13.72 -18.87
N TRP A 122 5.06 12.43 -18.50
CA TRP A 122 6.26 11.64 -18.21
C TRP A 122 7.26 11.67 -19.37
N ARG A 123 6.75 11.52 -20.60
CA ARG A 123 7.56 11.65 -21.82
C ARG A 123 8.28 13.01 -21.93
N ARG A 124 7.59 14.10 -21.56
CA ARG A 124 8.22 15.43 -21.51
C ARG A 124 9.27 15.52 -20.41
N LEU A 125 8.97 15.04 -19.19
CA LEU A 125 9.93 15.05 -18.09
C LEU A 125 11.21 14.28 -18.45
N ALA A 126 11.06 13.10 -19.06
CA ALA A 126 12.18 12.27 -19.50
C ALA A 126 13.04 12.96 -20.57
N LEU A 127 12.41 13.57 -21.59
CA LEU A 127 13.13 14.32 -22.61
C LEU A 127 13.83 15.57 -22.06
N GLU A 128 13.19 16.28 -21.13
CA GLU A 128 13.79 17.46 -20.50
C GLU A 128 15.00 17.07 -19.65
N ALA A 129 14.89 16.01 -18.85
CA ALA A 129 16.01 15.46 -18.08
C ALA A 129 17.16 14.97 -18.97
N TYR A 130 16.86 14.28 -20.08
CA TYR A 130 17.87 13.81 -21.02
C TYR A 130 18.60 14.96 -21.73
N ARG A 131 17.86 16.00 -22.14
CA ARG A 131 18.38 17.16 -22.87
C ARG A 131 19.07 18.18 -21.99
N GLU A 132 18.79 18.19 -20.68
CA GLU A 132 19.50 19.05 -19.75
C GLU A 132 20.98 18.73 -19.90
N PRO A 133 21.80 19.67 -20.41
CA PRO A 133 23.22 19.44 -20.45
C PRO A 133 23.62 19.20 -19.01
N GLU A 134 24.32 18.10 -18.74
CA GLU A 134 25.01 17.96 -17.46
C GLU A 134 25.72 19.29 -17.26
N THR A 135 25.25 20.08 -16.29
CA THR A 135 25.96 21.27 -15.84
C THR A 135 27.21 20.76 -15.15
N ARG A 136 28.11 20.19 -15.94
CA ARG A 136 29.46 19.84 -15.58
C ARG A 136 30.01 21.13 -15.02
N GLY A 137 30.30 21.11 -13.72
CA GLY A 137 31.14 22.12 -13.11
C GLY A 137 32.32 22.28 -14.04
N ALA A 138 32.39 23.42 -14.72
CA ALA A 138 33.35 23.72 -15.76
C ALA A 138 34.75 23.89 -15.15
N GLY A 139 35.32 22.77 -14.73
CA GLY A 139 36.66 22.60 -14.20
C GLY A 139 37.26 21.35 -14.83
N GLU A 140 37.57 21.48 -16.12
CA GLU A 140 38.58 20.69 -16.85
C GLU A 140 38.60 19.17 -16.59
N LEU A 141 37.85 18.35 -17.33
CA LEU A 141 38.31 16.98 -17.62
C LEU A 141 37.92 16.51 -19.02
N SER A 142 38.88 15.77 -19.59
CA SER A 142 39.03 15.27 -20.95
C SER A 142 37.83 14.51 -21.52
N GLU A 143 37.79 14.50 -22.85
CA GLU A 143 37.01 13.59 -23.69
C GLU A 143 36.94 12.15 -23.14
N PRO A 144 35.82 11.43 -23.36
CA PRO A 144 35.61 10.08 -22.87
C PRO A 144 36.74 9.18 -23.36
N ARG A 145 37.42 8.56 -22.40
CA ARG A 145 38.50 7.62 -22.65
C ARG A 145 37.86 6.35 -23.20
N ALA A 146 37.77 6.26 -24.52
CA ALA A 146 37.46 5.02 -25.24
C ALA A 146 38.24 3.87 -24.58
N ARG A 147 37.52 2.84 -24.13
CA ARG A 147 38.10 1.65 -23.51
C ARG A 147 39.24 1.17 -24.42
N SER A 148 40.46 1.27 -23.90
CA SER A 148 41.70 0.90 -24.60
C SER A 148 41.66 -0.59 -24.93
N ALA A 149 41.31 -0.91 -26.18
CA ALA A 149 41.60 -2.22 -26.76
C ALA A 149 43.09 -2.53 -26.58
N ALA A 150 43.39 -3.65 -25.94
CA ALA A 150 44.76 -4.12 -25.71
C ALA A 150 45.45 -4.44 -27.06
N PRO A 151 46.74 -4.11 -27.23
CA PRO A 151 47.50 -4.49 -28.42
C PRO A 151 48.24 -5.83 -28.24
N GLY A 152 48.15 -6.71 -29.25
CA GLY A 152 48.97 -7.92 -29.44
C GLY A 152 48.18 -9.22 -29.26
N GLU A 153 48.24 -10.22 -30.13
CA GLU A 153 49.37 -10.71 -30.92
C GLU A 153 48.95 -11.25 -32.29
N ALA A 154 49.78 -10.93 -33.29
CA ALA A 154 49.75 -11.52 -34.61
C ALA A 154 50.51 -12.86 -34.63
N ALA A 155 49.88 -13.92 -35.10
CA ALA A 155 50.54 -15.09 -35.67
C ALA A 155 49.67 -15.68 -36.77
N GLY A 156 50.12 -15.54 -38.02
CA GLY A 156 49.35 -15.86 -39.21
C GLY A 156 49.19 -17.36 -39.50
N SER A 157 48.16 -17.65 -40.30
CA SER A 157 48.11 -18.79 -41.21
C SER A 157 47.38 -18.36 -42.49
N PRO A 158 47.88 -18.74 -43.69
CA PRO A 158 47.25 -18.40 -44.96
C PRO A 158 46.29 -19.53 -45.36
N VAL A 159 44.99 -19.24 -45.42
CA VAL A 159 44.00 -20.19 -45.96
C VAL A 159 43.03 -19.44 -46.87
N SER A 160 43.15 -19.78 -48.16
CA SER A 160 42.20 -19.74 -49.29
C SER A 160 41.35 -18.49 -49.54
N GLU A 161 41.58 -17.94 -50.73
CA GLU A 161 40.69 -17.11 -51.54
C GLU A 161 39.38 -17.88 -51.83
N ASP A 162 38.29 -17.56 -51.14
CA ASP A 162 36.92 -17.85 -51.59
C ASP A 162 36.03 -16.67 -51.17
N GLU A 163 35.61 -15.91 -52.18
CA GLU A 163 34.48 -14.97 -52.23
C GLU A 163 34.23 -14.09 -50.99
N ASP A 164 34.80 -12.88 -51.01
CA ASP A 164 34.44 -11.76 -50.11
C ASP A 164 32.91 -11.58 -50.08
N PRO A 165 32.21 -11.86 -48.96
CA PRO A 165 30.88 -11.31 -48.77
C PRO A 165 31.01 -9.79 -48.83
N ALA A 166 30.03 -9.13 -49.48
CA ALA A 166 29.94 -7.68 -49.46
C ALA A 166 30.16 -7.18 -48.02
N PRO A 167 30.91 -6.09 -47.80
CA PRO A 167 31.08 -5.55 -46.45
C PRO A 167 29.67 -5.36 -45.90
N GLU A 168 29.30 -6.20 -44.94
CA GLU A 168 28.19 -5.95 -44.04
C GLU A 168 28.59 -4.62 -43.41
N GLY A 169 28.02 -3.54 -43.95
CA GLY A 169 28.35 -2.20 -43.48
C GLY A 169 28.04 -2.21 -42.00
N ASP A 170 29.05 -1.93 -41.18
CA ASP A 170 28.99 -2.01 -39.72
C ASP A 170 27.68 -1.38 -39.22
N GLU A 171 26.67 -2.22 -38.97
CA GLU A 171 25.34 -1.79 -38.48
C GLU A 171 25.46 -1.21 -37.06
N ASP A 172 26.65 -1.33 -36.45
CA ASP A 172 27.04 -0.84 -35.13
C ASP A 172 27.26 0.70 -35.05
N ASP A 173 27.29 1.42 -36.17
CA ASP A 173 27.52 2.88 -36.19
C ASP A 173 26.23 3.73 -36.31
N MET A 174 25.04 3.14 -36.11
CA MET A 174 23.80 3.92 -36.12
C MET A 174 23.73 4.84 -34.89
N GLU A 175 24.04 6.13 -35.10
CA GLU A 175 23.94 7.18 -34.08
C GLU A 175 22.52 7.18 -33.47
N TRP A 176 22.40 6.72 -32.23
CA TRP A 176 21.11 6.70 -31.53
C TRP A 176 20.60 8.13 -31.33
N HIS A 177 19.30 8.31 -31.53
CA HIS A 177 18.62 9.59 -31.33
C HIS A 177 17.48 9.42 -30.31
N PRO A 178 17.30 10.37 -29.38
CA PRO A 178 16.21 10.30 -28.43
C PRO A 178 14.84 10.33 -29.13
N PRO A 179 13.82 9.64 -28.59
CA PRO A 179 12.48 9.65 -29.18
C PRO A 179 11.93 11.07 -29.31
N VAL A 180 11.08 11.28 -30.31
CA VAL A 180 10.22 12.47 -30.37
C VAL A 180 9.10 12.34 -29.33
N LEU A 181 8.59 13.47 -28.83
CA LEU A 181 7.64 13.50 -27.71
C LEU A 181 6.38 12.66 -27.97
N ASP A 182 5.93 12.60 -29.22
CA ASP A 182 4.77 11.85 -29.69
C ASP A 182 5.08 10.42 -30.12
N SER A 183 6.31 9.92 -29.90
CA SER A 183 6.65 8.53 -30.16
C SER A 183 5.82 7.58 -29.28
N ALA A 184 5.31 6.54 -29.91
CA ALA A 184 4.59 5.43 -29.28
C ALA A 184 5.43 4.15 -29.19
N VAL A 185 6.73 4.22 -29.53
CA VAL A 185 7.67 3.09 -29.43
C VAL A 185 8.22 3.08 -28.02
N VAL A 186 7.75 2.15 -27.18
CA VAL A 186 8.11 2.04 -25.77
C VAL A 186 9.61 1.79 -25.60
N GLU A 187 10.21 0.97 -26.47
CA GLU A 187 11.61 0.58 -26.39
C GLU A 187 12.57 1.78 -26.55
N ASP A 188 12.18 2.79 -27.33
CA ASP A 188 12.97 4.03 -27.46
C ASP A 188 12.95 4.85 -26.15
N TRP A 189 11.84 4.79 -25.41
CA TRP A 189 11.68 5.46 -24.12
C TRP A 189 12.40 4.70 -23.01
N GLU A 190 12.29 3.38 -22.97
CA GLU A 190 13.08 2.49 -22.10
C GLU A 190 14.56 2.81 -22.21
N TYR A 191 15.10 2.78 -23.44
CA TYR A 191 16.52 3.07 -23.67
C TYR A 191 16.93 4.46 -23.19
N LEU A 192 16.08 5.48 -23.39
CA LEU A 192 16.34 6.83 -22.90
C LEU A 192 16.37 6.88 -21.38
N VAL A 193 15.41 6.23 -20.70
CA VAL A 193 15.30 6.22 -19.24
C VAL A 193 16.42 5.39 -18.62
N ASP A 194 16.80 4.26 -19.21
CA ASP A 194 17.97 3.46 -18.81
C ASP A 194 19.25 4.29 -18.92
N GLY A 195 19.40 5.06 -19.99
CA GLY A 195 20.50 6.00 -20.16
C GLY A 195 20.54 7.11 -19.09
N LEU A 196 19.42 7.45 -18.45
CA LEU A 196 19.36 8.34 -17.28
C LEU A 196 19.66 7.58 -15.99
N ALA A 197 19.14 6.36 -15.84
CA ALA A 197 19.41 5.48 -14.69
C ALA A 197 20.91 5.17 -14.55
N HIS A 198 21.60 4.87 -15.66
CA HIS A 198 23.05 4.64 -15.69
C HIS A 198 23.90 5.82 -15.22
N ARG A 199 23.35 7.05 -15.20
CA ARG A 199 24.07 8.22 -14.65
C ARG A 199 24.03 8.26 -13.13
N VAL A 200 23.18 7.44 -12.51
CA VAL A 200 22.92 7.41 -11.07
C VAL A 200 23.35 6.08 -10.46
N LEU A 201 23.05 4.96 -11.12
CA LEU A 201 23.46 3.63 -10.69
C LEU A 201 24.99 3.49 -10.82
N TRP A 202 25.61 2.78 -9.89
CA TRP A 202 27.05 2.52 -9.95
C TRP A 202 27.38 1.41 -10.94
N ASP A 203 26.55 0.36 -10.98
CA ASP A 203 26.60 -0.70 -11.99
C ASP A 203 25.17 -0.97 -12.51
N ASP A 204 25.04 -1.36 -13.78
CA ASP A 204 23.77 -1.41 -14.49
C ASP A 204 22.86 -2.57 -14.04
N GLU A 205 23.43 -3.66 -13.52
CA GLU A 205 22.65 -4.88 -13.28
C GLU A 205 22.95 -5.63 -11.96
N ASP A 206 23.93 -5.19 -11.17
CA ASP A 206 24.37 -5.96 -9.99
C ASP A 206 23.26 -6.23 -8.97
N PHE A 207 22.35 -5.29 -8.78
CA PHE A 207 21.18 -5.44 -7.90
C PHE A 207 20.17 -6.48 -8.40
N ASP A 208 20.17 -6.79 -9.70
CA ASP A 208 19.26 -7.73 -10.36
C ASP A 208 19.84 -9.15 -10.47
N VAL A 209 21.11 -9.33 -10.08
CA VAL A 209 21.78 -10.62 -10.15
C VAL A 209 21.25 -11.60 -9.10
N THR A 210 20.20 -12.34 -9.48
CA THR A 210 19.59 -13.38 -8.66
C THR A 210 20.41 -14.66 -8.61
N TYR A 211 21.12 -15.01 -9.69
CA TYR A 211 21.84 -16.29 -9.77
C TYR A 211 22.98 -16.42 -8.75
N LEU A 212 23.55 -15.31 -8.27
CA LEU A 212 24.60 -15.33 -7.25
C LEU A 212 24.09 -15.85 -5.89
N LYS A 213 22.78 -15.75 -5.64
CA LYS A 213 22.14 -16.22 -4.39
C LYS A 213 22.13 -17.75 -4.29
N ASP A 214 22.09 -18.44 -5.43
CA ASP A 214 22.01 -19.90 -5.50
C ASP A 214 23.39 -20.58 -5.62
N LEU A 215 24.46 -19.80 -5.79
CA LEU A 215 25.81 -20.35 -5.86
C LEU A 215 26.33 -20.74 -4.47
N ASP A 216 27.25 -21.71 -4.45
CA ASP A 216 28.03 -22.01 -3.26
C ASP A 216 28.72 -20.72 -2.73
N PRO A 217 28.71 -20.45 -1.40
CA PRO A 217 29.22 -19.20 -0.83
C PRO A 217 30.65 -18.85 -1.24
N GLU A 218 31.54 -19.85 -1.42
CA GLU A 218 32.92 -19.63 -1.86
C GLU A 218 33.00 -19.26 -3.35
N VAL A 219 32.09 -19.80 -4.17
CA VAL A 219 31.96 -19.43 -5.58
C VAL A 219 31.36 -18.05 -5.72
N ALA A 220 30.31 -17.74 -4.96
CA ALA A 220 29.67 -16.42 -4.94
C ALA A 220 30.66 -15.32 -4.52
N SER A 221 31.42 -15.55 -3.43
CA SER A 221 32.45 -14.60 -2.97
C SER A 221 33.55 -14.38 -4.02
N ARG A 222 34.02 -15.45 -4.69
CA ARG A 222 35.00 -15.30 -5.79
C ARG A 222 34.44 -14.53 -6.98
N ARG A 223 33.18 -14.75 -7.36
CA ARG A 223 32.54 -14.00 -8.46
C ARG A 223 32.37 -12.53 -8.10
N ARG A 224 31.89 -12.22 -6.89
CA ARG A 224 31.79 -10.84 -6.39
C ARG A 224 33.15 -10.13 -6.43
N ALA A 225 34.21 -10.79 -5.96
CA ALA A 225 35.57 -10.22 -6.01
C ALA A 225 36.10 -9.99 -7.44
N ILE A 226 35.59 -10.70 -8.44
CA ILE A 226 35.93 -10.47 -9.86
C ILE A 226 35.16 -9.27 -10.43
N LEU A 227 33.92 -9.07 -9.98
CA LEU A 227 33.03 -7.98 -10.40
C LEU A 227 33.21 -6.70 -9.56
N ASP A 228 34.13 -6.69 -8.59
CA ASP A 228 34.33 -5.61 -7.61
C ASP A 228 33.08 -5.30 -6.74
N ILE A 229 32.21 -6.29 -6.57
CA ILE A 229 31.01 -6.20 -5.73
C ILE A 229 31.41 -6.34 -4.25
N PRO A 230 31.05 -5.39 -3.37
CA PRO A 230 31.32 -5.50 -1.94
C PRO A 230 30.74 -6.77 -1.31
N ASP A 231 31.46 -7.37 -0.35
CA ASP A 231 31.01 -8.60 0.31
C ASP A 231 29.66 -8.46 1.01
N ASN A 232 29.32 -7.25 1.46
CA ASN A 232 28.06 -6.94 2.13
C ASN A 232 26.94 -6.51 1.19
N TYR A 233 27.17 -6.41 -0.12
CA TYR A 233 26.23 -5.83 -1.09
C TYR A 233 24.83 -6.49 -1.07
N TYR A 234 24.79 -7.82 -1.09
CA TYR A 234 23.53 -8.60 -1.09
C TYR A 234 23.04 -9.02 0.31
N ILE A 235 23.83 -8.76 1.36
CA ILE A 235 23.52 -9.17 2.75
C ILE A 235 23.31 -7.97 3.68
N ALA A 236 23.39 -6.75 3.15
CA ALA A 236 23.02 -5.55 3.88
C ALA A 236 21.57 -5.69 4.38
N VAL A 237 21.29 -5.16 5.56
CA VAL A 237 19.93 -5.19 6.12
C VAL A 237 19.27 -3.86 5.80
N ALA A 238 18.16 -3.91 5.07
CA ALA A 238 17.36 -2.72 4.82
C ALA A 238 16.83 -2.14 6.14
N PRO A 239 16.67 -0.81 6.26
CA PRO A 239 16.07 -0.20 7.44
C PRO A 239 14.68 -0.79 7.70
N ASP A 240 14.42 -1.22 8.93
CA ASP A 240 13.16 -1.80 9.37
C ASP A 240 12.48 -0.84 10.36
N PRO A 241 11.68 0.12 9.87
CA PRO A 241 11.12 1.18 10.71
C PRO A 241 9.96 0.69 11.58
N THR A 242 9.85 1.26 12.79
CA THR A 242 8.62 1.16 13.61
C THR A 242 7.49 2.00 13.02
N ASP A 243 6.26 1.80 13.50
CA ASP A 243 5.10 2.60 13.08
C ASP A 243 5.32 4.11 13.26
N GLU A 244 5.93 4.53 14.38
CA GLU A 244 6.25 5.95 14.60
C GLU A 244 7.31 6.47 13.62
N GLN A 245 8.24 5.61 13.21
CA GLN A 245 9.25 5.96 12.19
C GLN A 245 8.64 6.01 10.78
N LEU A 246 7.60 5.24 10.51
CA LEU A 246 6.88 5.29 9.23
C LEU A 246 6.22 6.64 9.00
N ASP A 247 5.68 7.29 10.04
CA ASP A 247 5.10 8.62 9.91
C ASP A 247 6.15 9.69 9.55
N GLU A 248 7.35 9.58 10.14
CA GLU A 248 8.50 10.42 9.79
C GLU A 248 8.97 10.18 8.34
N ILE A 249 9.01 8.92 7.91
CA ILE A 249 9.36 8.52 6.54
C ILE A 249 8.33 9.07 5.55
N ARG A 250 7.03 8.95 5.83
CA ARG A 250 5.98 9.52 4.98
C ARG A 250 6.09 11.03 4.89
N ARG A 251 6.37 11.73 6.00
CA ARG A 251 6.60 13.18 5.97
C ARG A 251 7.80 13.54 5.09
N THR A 252 8.88 12.77 5.21
CA THR A 252 10.04 12.90 4.33
C THR A 252 9.68 12.72 2.86
N LEU A 253 8.91 11.67 2.52
CA LEU A 253 8.47 11.43 1.14
C LEU A 253 7.59 12.57 0.62
N ARG A 254 6.70 13.14 1.45
CA ARG A 254 5.92 14.33 1.07
C ARG A 254 6.80 15.52 0.74
N GLU A 255 7.76 15.83 1.59
CA GLU A 255 8.74 16.90 1.35
C GLU A 255 9.56 16.66 0.08
N LEU A 256 10.00 15.41 -0.15
CA LEU A 256 10.73 15.01 -1.35
C LEU A 256 9.89 15.17 -2.61
N CYS A 257 8.65 14.72 -2.60
CA CYS A 257 7.72 14.74 -3.73
C CYS A 257 7.00 16.08 -3.90
N GLY A 258 7.23 17.06 -3.00
CA GLY A 258 6.53 18.35 -3.05
C GLY A 258 5.03 18.24 -2.72
N ARG A 259 4.61 17.15 -2.06
CA ARG A 259 3.22 16.99 -1.60
C ARG A 259 3.01 17.80 -0.32
N PRO A 260 1.89 18.51 -0.19
CA PRO A 260 1.51 19.08 1.10
C PRO A 260 1.31 17.94 2.11
N GLU A 261 1.56 18.24 3.38
CA GLU A 261 1.09 17.36 4.45
C GLU A 261 -0.43 17.25 4.32
N PRO A 262 -1.00 16.02 4.24
CA PRO A 262 -2.44 15.89 4.26
C PRO A 262 -2.93 16.61 5.52
N PRO A 263 -4.01 17.38 5.43
CA PRO A 263 -4.59 17.95 6.63
C PRO A 263 -4.80 16.79 7.61
N GLU A 264 -4.41 16.98 8.88
CA GLU A 264 -4.75 16.00 9.92
C GLU A 264 -6.23 15.67 9.74
N PRO A 265 -6.59 14.37 9.60
CA PRO A 265 -7.97 14.00 9.38
C PRO A 265 -8.76 14.66 10.50
N ARG A 266 -9.64 15.59 10.13
CA ARG A 266 -10.37 16.37 11.10
C ARG A 266 -11.40 15.42 11.67
N LEU A 267 -11.05 14.76 12.76
CA LEU A 267 -11.96 13.91 13.50
C LEU A 267 -13.17 14.76 13.87
N VAL A 268 -14.31 14.41 13.29
CA VAL A 268 -15.57 15.06 13.59
C VAL A 268 -16.32 14.14 14.52
N GLY A 269 -16.75 14.70 15.65
CA GLY A 269 -17.54 13.95 16.61
C GLY A 269 -18.83 13.47 15.98
N MET A 270 -19.19 12.22 16.28
CA MET A 270 -20.41 11.58 15.80
C MET A 270 -21.09 10.80 16.92
N ILE A 271 -22.35 10.49 16.68
CA ILE A 271 -23.16 9.63 17.55
C ILE A 271 -23.51 8.37 16.78
N VAL A 272 -23.35 7.22 17.40
CA VAL A 272 -23.82 5.92 16.89
C VAL A 272 -25.09 5.56 17.65
N ASP A 273 -26.22 5.57 16.95
CA ASP A 273 -27.50 5.06 17.47
C ASP A 273 -27.56 3.54 17.27
N LEU A 274 -27.21 2.79 18.31
CA LEU A 274 -27.23 1.33 18.29
C LEU A 274 -28.64 0.74 18.18
N HIS A 275 -29.70 1.52 18.42
CA HIS A 275 -31.06 1.03 18.27
C HIS A 275 -31.44 0.90 16.80
N HIS A 276 -31.19 1.95 16.02
CA HIS A 276 -31.50 2.00 14.59
C HIS A 276 -30.32 1.65 13.70
N ASP A 277 -29.13 1.47 14.27
CA ASP A 277 -27.87 1.26 13.55
C ASP A 277 -27.53 2.44 12.62
N LEU A 278 -27.57 3.67 13.17
CA LEU A 278 -27.31 4.90 12.41
C LEU A 278 -26.04 5.59 12.90
N HIS A 279 -25.20 6.02 11.97
CA HIS A 279 -24.13 6.98 12.19
C HIS A 279 -24.65 8.40 12.00
N VAL A 280 -24.59 9.20 13.06
CA VAL A 280 -25.20 10.53 13.15
C VAL A 280 -24.09 11.57 13.23
N GLY A 281 -24.00 12.43 12.23
CA GLY A 281 -23.01 13.48 12.23
C GLY A 281 -23.11 14.46 11.06
N PRO A 282 -22.24 15.48 11.04
CA PRO A 282 -21.31 15.83 12.12
C PRO A 282 -22.06 16.35 13.36
N CYS A 283 -21.56 16.05 14.57
CA CYS A 283 -22.12 16.53 15.83
C CYS A 283 -21.20 17.56 16.50
N GLU A 284 -21.78 18.63 17.04
CA GLU A 284 -21.06 19.61 17.86
C GLU A 284 -20.82 19.06 19.28
N PRO A 285 -19.75 19.48 19.99
CA PRO A 285 -19.45 18.97 21.33
C PRO A 285 -20.61 19.07 22.34
N GLY A 286 -21.42 20.14 22.26
CA GLY A 286 -22.60 20.32 23.12
C GLY A 286 -23.77 19.39 22.81
N GLU A 287 -23.86 18.87 21.57
CA GLU A 287 -24.84 17.86 21.18
C GLU A 287 -24.44 16.49 21.74
N ILE A 288 -23.14 16.15 21.62
CA ILE A 288 -22.54 14.93 22.16
C ILE A 288 -22.70 14.85 23.68
N GLU A 289 -22.34 15.92 24.40
CA GLU A 289 -22.50 16.00 25.86
C GLU A 289 -23.96 15.77 26.29
N GLY A 290 -24.93 16.14 25.46
CA GLY A 290 -26.35 15.96 25.74
C GLY A 290 -26.88 14.54 25.49
N GLU A 291 -26.14 13.68 24.77
CA GLU A 291 -26.58 12.31 24.45
C GLU A 291 -25.80 11.20 25.17
N HIS A 292 -24.61 11.47 25.71
CA HIS A 292 -23.69 10.49 26.31
C HIS A 292 -24.28 9.71 27.53
N GLU A 293 -25.53 9.96 27.94
CA GLU A 293 -26.16 9.28 29.08
C GLU A 293 -26.99 8.02 28.72
N GLY A 294 -27.10 7.65 27.43
CA GLY A 294 -27.94 6.53 26.97
C GLY A 294 -27.18 5.23 26.67
N PRO A 295 -27.70 4.03 27.04
CA PRO A 295 -27.02 2.74 26.79
C PRO A 295 -27.05 2.27 25.32
N LEU A 296 -27.78 2.96 24.43
CA LEU A 296 -27.86 2.65 23.00
C LEU A 296 -27.35 3.81 22.14
N VAL A 297 -26.64 4.77 22.75
CA VAL A 297 -26.10 5.94 22.06
C VAL A 297 -24.62 6.04 22.42
N VAL A 298 -23.76 5.74 21.45
CA VAL A 298 -22.30 5.75 21.65
C VAL A 298 -21.72 6.98 20.96
N VAL A 299 -20.70 7.57 21.56
CA VAL A 299 -19.95 8.67 20.95
C VAL A 299 -18.75 8.07 20.23
N ALA A 300 -18.58 8.47 18.98
CA ALA A 300 -17.47 8.05 18.14
C ALA A 300 -16.93 9.25 17.35
N GLU A 301 -15.91 9.01 16.54
CA GLU A 301 -15.31 10.01 15.66
C GLU A 301 -15.30 9.47 14.23
N ALA A 302 -15.58 10.34 13.27
CA ALA A 302 -15.53 10.04 11.85
C ALA A 302 -14.49 10.93 11.16
N THR A 303 -13.93 10.43 10.06
CA THR A 303 -12.96 11.17 9.26
C THR A 303 -13.60 11.84 8.06
N GLU A 304 -14.74 11.31 7.58
CA GLU A 304 -15.37 11.77 6.34
C GLU A 304 -16.88 11.98 6.53
N SER A 305 -17.47 12.86 5.72
CA SER A 305 -18.92 13.10 5.78
C SER A 305 -19.76 11.95 5.24
N SER A 306 -19.16 11.06 4.44
CA SER A 306 -19.76 9.82 3.93
C SER A 306 -20.01 8.79 5.03
N ASP A 307 -19.38 8.96 6.20
CA ASP A 307 -19.56 8.07 7.34
C ASP A 307 -20.91 8.30 8.04
N PHE A 308 -21.65 9.37 7.71
CA PHE A 308 -22.91 9.72 8.36
C PHE A 308 -24.13 9.30 7.53
N ASP A 309 -25.04 8.57 8.15
CA ASP A 309 -26.35 8.26 7.57
C ASP A 309 -27.30 9.46 7.64
N CYS A 310 -27.16 10.32 8.66
CA CYS A 310 -27.98 11.53 8.78
C CYS A 310 -27.34 12.59 9.68
N THR A 311 -27.90 13.80 9.61
CA THR A 311 -27.50 14.90 10.49
C THR A 311 -28.05 14.74 11.90
N TYR A 312 -27.42 15.38 12.89
CA TYR A 312 -27.95 15.41 14.26
C TYR A 312 -29.38 15.95 14.32
N GLU A 313 -29.74 16.95 13.50
CA GLU A 313 -31.10 17.51 13.48
C GLU A 313 -32.14 16.49 12.99
N GLU A 314 -31.83 15.73 11.94
CA GLU A 314 -32.71 14.68 11.42
C GLU A 314 -32.87 13.55 12.43
N TRP A 315 -31.76 13.09 13.01
CA TRP A 315 -31.80 12.06 14.04
C TRP A 315 -32.58 12.50 15.28
N ALA A 316 -32.32 13.72 15.78
CA ALA A 316 -33.03 14.28 16.92
C ALA A 316 -34.53 14.40 16.67
N ARG A 317 -34.94 14.68 15.43
CA ARG A 317 -36.34 14.83 15.03
C ARG A 317 -37.06 13.48 14.91
N HIS A 318 -36.39 12.46 14.37
CA HIS A 318 -37.04 11.23 13.94
C HIS A 318 -36.78 10.04 14.87
N PHE A 319 -35.59 9.93 15.46
CA PHE A 319 -35.11 8.66 16.06
C PHE A 319 -34.75 8.80 17.55
N ARG A 320 -34.25 9.97 17.99
CA ARG A 320 -33.72 10.18 19.36
C ARG A 320 -34.65 9.75 20.49
N GLU A 321 -35.93 10.12 20.44
CA GLU A 321 -36.88 9.77 21.50
C GLU A 321 -37.25 8.28 21.51
N GLU A 322 -37.10 7.59 20.39
CA GLU A 322 -37.27 6.14 20.32
C GLU A 322 -36.03 5.41 20.84
N ALA A 323 -34.84 5.82 20.41
CA ALA A 323 -33.57 5.29 20.90
C ALA A 323 -33.45 5.43 22.43
N ARG A 324 -33.83 6.59 23.00
CA ARG A 324 -33.88 6.81 24.46
C ARG A 324 -34.83 5.87 25.18
N ARG A 325 -36.08 5.74 24.70
CA ARG A 325 -37.06 4.81 25.28
C ARG A 325 -36.58 3.37 25.19
N ALA A 326 -35.97 2.97 24.07
CA ALA A 326 -35.38 1.66 23.90
C ALA A 326 -34.22 1.42 24.88
N GLY A 327 -33.38 2.43 25.08
CA GLY A 327 -32.27 2.40 26.04
C GLY A 327 -32.74 2.27 27.49
N GLU A 328 -33.74 3.04 27.91
CA GLU A 328 -34.37 2.92 29.24
C GLU A 328 -34.98 1.53 29.46
N ALA A 329 -35.62 0.97 28.43
CA ALA A 329 -36.16 -0.39 28.48
C ALA A 329 -35.05 -1.46 28.57
N HIS A 330 -33.89 -1.23 27.96
CA HIS A 330 -32.73 -2.13 28.00
C HIS A 330 -31.95 -2.04 29.32
N ALA A 331 -31.78 -0.85 29.90
CA ALA A 331 -31.00 -0.62 31.12
C ALA A 331 -31.47 -1.47 32.32
N GLY A 332 -32.73 -1.93 32.32
CA GLY A 332 -33.31 -2.79 33.36
C GLY A 332 -33.34 -4.29 33.05
N ARG A 333 -32.95 -4.72 31.85
CA ARG A 333 -33.12 -6.12 31.41
C ARG A 333 -31.74 -6.78 31.28
N PRO A 334 -31.27 -7.54 32.28
CA PRO A 334 -30.06 -8.33 32.09
C PRO A 334 -30.28 -9.29 30.93
N ALA A 335 -29.32 -9.37 30.01
CA ALA A 335 -29.37 -10.30 28.90
C ALA A 335 -29.38 -11.73 29.48
N ASP A 336 -30.52 -12.42 29.33
CA ASP A 336 -30.68 -13.78 29.81
C ASP A 336 -30.39 -14.76 28.67
N PHE A 337 -29.11 -15.02 28.45
CA PHE A 337 -28.64 -16.03 27.49
C PHE A 337 -28.88 -17.46 27.99
N SER A 338 -29.49 -17.65 29.16
CA SER A 338 -29.83 -18.98 29.68
C SER A 338 -31.16 -19.53 29.14
N ALA A 339 -31.89 -18.72 28.35
CA ALA A 339 -33.07 -19.14 27.63
C ALA A 339 -32.81 -20.47 26.89
N VAL A 340 -33.76 -21.39 27.01
CA VAL A 340 -33.60 -22.76 26.51
C VAL A 340 -33.46 -22.71 25.00
N PRO A 341 -32.33 -23.16 24.41
CA PRO A 341 -32.21 -23.29 22.97
C PRO A 341 -33.34 -24.17 22.44
N GLY A 342 -33.79 -23.93 21.21
CA GLY A 342 -34.78 -24.78 20.58
C GLY A 342 -34.38 -26.28 20.63
N PRO A 343 -35.35 -27.20 20.61
CA PRO A 343 -35.09 -28.64 20.77
C PRO A 343 -34.09 -29.20 19.74
N GLU A 344 -33.92 -28.53 18.61
CA GLU A 344 -32.94 -28.86 17.56
C GLU A 344 -31.48 -28.76 18.02
N TRP A 345 -31.18 -27.96 19.04
CA TRP A 345 -29.81 -27.74 19.53
C TRP A 345 -29.45 -28.58 20.76
N ALA A 346 -30.43 -29.19 21.44
CA ALA A 346 -30.24 -29.85 22.74
C ALA A 346 -29.14 -30.93 22.70
N ASP A 347 -29.20 -31.82 21.70
CA ASP A 347 -28.24 -32.93 21.54
C ASP A 347 -26.82 -32.44 21.20
N GLN A 348 -26.67 -31.27 20.56
CA GLN A 348 -25.36 -30.70 20.26
C GLN A 348 -24.77 -30.03 21.49
N VAL A 349 -25.56 -29.23 22.19
CA VAL A 349 -25.16 -28.52 23.42
C VAL A 349 -24.76 -29.50 24.52
N ASP A 350 -25.55 -30.55 24.75
CA ASP A 350 -25.27 -31.53 25.82
C ASP A 350 -24.00 -32.34 25.50
N ARG A 351 -23.82 -32.72 24.24
CA ARG A 351 -22.59 -33.38 23.78
C ARG A 351 -21.37 -32.47 23.90
N ALA A 352 -21.48 -31.21 23.49
CA ALA A 352 -20.40 -30.23 23.62
C ALA A 352 -20.00 -30.06 25.11
N GLY A 353 -20.98 -29.93 26.01
CA GLY A 353 -20.73 -29.80 27.45
C GLY A 353 -20.03 -31.00 28.09
N VAL A 354 -20.19 -32.22 27.53
CA VAL A 354 -19.52 -33.43 28.01
C VAL A 354 -18.15 -33.64 27.35
N THR A 355 -18.02 -33.32 26.08
CA THR A 355 -16.86 -33.73 25.25
C THR A 355 -15.88 -32.60 24.96
N GLY A 356 -16.27 -31.34 25.13
CA GLY A 356 -15.51 -30.17 24.68
C GLY A 356 -15.50 -29.99 23.16
N LEU A 357 -16.23 -30.81 22.40
CA LEU A 357 -16.30 -30.68 20.94
C LEU A 357 -17.06 -29.41 20.53
N PRO A 358 -16.65 -28.74 19.44
CA PRO A 358 -17.29 -27.51 18.99
C PRO A 358 -18.71 -27.75 18.46
N ILE A 359 -19.55 -26.71 18.57
CA ILE A 359 -20.90 -26.65 17.99
C ILE A 359 -20.81 -25.85 16.70
N LYS A 360 -21.20 -26.44 15.57
CA LYS A 360 -21.27 -25.73 14.30
C LYS A 360 -22.60 -24.99 14.20
N LEU A 361 -22.54 -23.70 13.90
CA LEU A 361 -23.69 -22.83 13.75
C LEU A 361 -23.92 -22.51 12.27
N GLU A 362 -24.92 -21.67 12.00
CA GLU A 362 -25.20 -21.18 10.66
C GLU A 362 -24.14 -20.16 10.19
N HIS A 363 -24.09 -19.88 8.89
CA HIS A 363 -23.22 -18.86 8.28
C HIS A 363 -21.72 -19.06 8.51
N GLY A 364 -21.29 -20.27 8.88
CA GLY A 364 -19.89 -20.57 9.14
C GLY A 364 -19.44 -20.25 10.55
N CYS A 365 -20.32 -19.73 11.43
CA CYS A 365 -20.01 -19.50 12.83
C CYS A 365 -19.87 -20.83 13.60
N TRP A 366 -19.14 -20.83 14.72
CA TRP A 366 -19.07 -21.98 15.63
C TRP A 366 -18.88 -21.57 17.09
N ILE A 367 -19.14 -22.51 18.00
CA ILE A 367 -18.87 -22.36 19.44
C ILE A 367 -17.79 -23.36 19.80
N GLU A 368 -16.75 -22.92 20.49
CA GLU A 368 -15.67 -23.79 20.94
C GLU A 368 -15.25 -23.49 22.38
N GLN A 369 -14.49 -24.43 22.96
CA GLN A 369 -13.97 -24.30 24.31
C GLN A 369 -12.51 -23.83 24.30
N ILE A 370 -12.24 -22.71 24.96
CA ILE A 370 -10.90 -22.14 25.19
C ILE A 370 -10.69 -22.01 26.69
N VAL A 371 -9.68 -22.71 27.23
CA VAL A 371 -9.27 -22.65 28.65
C VAL A 371 -10.48 -22.74 29.60
N GLU A 372 -11.25 -23.83 29.48
CA GLU A 372 -12.45 -24.13 30.28
C GLU A 372 -13.66 -23.20 30.07
N ARG A 373 -13.56 -22.17 29.22
CA ARG A 373 -14.66 -21.28 28.85
C ARG A 373 -15.12 -21.54 27.42
N TRP A 374 -16.35 -21.15 27.11
CA TRP A 374 -16.91 -21.27 25.77
C TRP A 374 -16.93 -19.91 25.10
N VAL A 375 -16.57 -19.86 23.82
CA VAL A 375 -16.59 -18.63 23.01
C VAL A 375 -17.38 -18.89 21.73
N VAL A 376 -17.87 -17.82 21.11
CA VAL A 376 -18.52 -17.87 19.79
C VAL A 376 -17.55 -17.25 18.79
N ARG A 377 -17.36 -17.91 17.65
CA ARG A 377 -16.56 -17.43 16.53
C ARG A 377 -17.41 -17.28 15.28
N ASP A 378 -17.06 -16.30 14.45
CA ASP A 378 -17.61 -16.15 13.12
C ASP A 378 -16.85 -17.02 12.10
N ARG A 379 -17.13 -16.86 10.80
CA ARG A 379 -16.49 -17.67 9.75
C ARG A 379 -15.01 -17.34 9.53
N ASP A 380 -14.60 -16.13 9.87
CA ASP A 380 -13.28 -15.57 9.64
C ASP A 380 -12.37 -15.82 10.87
N GLY A 381 -12.97 -16.28 11.97
CA GLY A 381 -12.30 -16.66 13.20
C GLY A 381 -12.43 -15.62 14.30
N ASP A 382 -13.15 -14.53 14.07
CA ASP A 382 -13.31 -13.43 15.01
C ASP A 382 -14.20 -13.85 16.17
N LEU A 383 -13.89 -13.36 17.36
CA LEU A 383 -14.60 -13.69 18.60
C LEU A 383 -15.76 -12.73 18.82
N LEU A 384 -16.93 -13.25 19.20
CA LEU A 384 -18.06 -12.42 19.64
C LEU A 384 -17.67 -11.67 20.91
N GLU A 385 -17.51 -10.36 20.80
CA GLU A 385 -17.07 -9.49 21.90
C GLU A 385 -18.27 -9.01 22.71
N ASP A 386 -19.28 -8.43 22.06
CA ASP A 386 -20.50 -7.98 22.74
C ASP A 386 -21.75 -8.49 22.00
N PRO A 387 -22.49 -9.46 22.58
CA PRO A 387 -23.75 -9.95 22.00
C PRO A 387 -24.87 -8.92 21.91
N LEU A 388 -24.80 -7.81 22.66
CA LEU A 388 -25.77 -6.72 22.60
C LEU A 388 -25.50 -5.82 21.40
N GLU A 389 -24.22 -5.57 21.11
CA GLU A 389 -23.80 -4.73 19.99
C GLU A 389 -23.58 -5.52 18.70
N ASN A 390 -23.58 -6.87 18.75
CA ASN A 390 -23.14 -7.75 17.65
C ASN A 390 -21.72 -7.42 17.18
N CYS A 391 -20.84 -7.08 18.12
CA CYS A 391 -19.45 -6.74 17.83
C CYS A 391 -18.58 -8.01 17.81
N TRP A 392 -17.66 -8.08 16.84
CA TRP A 392 -16.72 -9.19 16.65
C TRP A 392 -15.30 -8.65 16.62
N SER A 393 -14.36 -9.34 17.26
CA SER A 393 -12.96 -8.91 17.38
C SER A 393 -12.01 -9.97 16.82
N GLY A 394 -11.06 -9.57 15.98
CA GLY A 394 -10.08 -10.48 15.38
C GLY A 394 -9.03 -11.04 16.35
N GLU A 395 -8.45 -12.18 15.97
CA GLU A 395 -7.33 -12.81 16.69
C GLU A 395 -6.06 -11.95 16.60
N GLY A 396 -5.87 -11.00 17.50
CA GLY A 396 -4.64 -10.20 17.53
C GLY A 396 -4.68 -8.92 18.38
N LEU A 397 -5.86 -8.39 18.68
CA LEU A 397 -6.02 -7.18 19.51
C LEU A 397 -6.00 -7.50 21.02
N VAL A 398 -5.01 -8.29 21.44
CA VAL A 398 -5.05 -9.12 22.67
C VAL A 398 -4.70 -8.39 23.98
N ASP A 399 -4.28 -7.12 23.99
CA ASP A 399 -3.81 -6.56 25.27
C ASP A 399 -4.90 -5.91 26.15
N ASP A 400 -6.04 -5.46 25.63
CA ASP A 400 -7.07 -4.80 26.48
C ASP A 400 -8.53 -5.21 26.26
N LEU A 401 -8.90 -5.80 25.12
CA LEU A 401 -10.30 -6.19 24.84
C LEU A 401 -10.59 -7.63 25.29
N ARG A 402 -11.49 -7.76 26.26
CA ARG A 402 -11.86 -9.03 26.88
C ARG A 402 -12.97 -9.68 26.07
N SER A 403 -12.61 -10.57 25.14
CA SER A 403 -13.60 -11.43 24.47
C SER A 403 -14.54 -12.08 25.49
N VAL A 404 -15.85 -11.99 25.24
CA VAL A 404 -16.85 -12.53 26.18
C VAL A 404 -16.80 -14.05 26.11
N SER A 405 -16.54 -14.65 27.27
CA SER A 405 -16.46 -16.08 27.42
C SER A 405 -17.50 -16.59 28.41
N TYR A 406 -18.16 -17.68 28.03
CA TYR A 406 -19.33 -18.22 28.71
C TYR A 406 -18.98 -19.45 29.53
N ALA A 407 -19.71 -19.64 30.63
CA ALA A 407 -19.47 -20.78 31.52
C ALA A 407 -19.89 -22.13 30.91
N THR A 408 -20.81 -22.13 29.94
CA THR A 408 -21.35 -23.35 29.33
C THR A 408 -21.61 -23.13 27.83
N PRO A 409 -21.62 -24.19 27.00
CA PRO A 409 -21.94 -24.05 25.58
C PRO A 409 -23.39 -23.60 25.37
N ARG A 410 -24.27 -23.88 26.34
CA ARG A 410 -25.67 -23.45 26.30
C ARG A 410 -25.78 -21.92 26.37
N VAL A 411 -25.05 -21.30 27.29
CA VAL A 411 -25.05 -19.84 27.44
C VAL A 411 -24.39 -19.18 26.21
N ALA A 412 -23.31 -19.76 25.68
CA ALA A 412 -22.70 -19.28 24.44
C ALA A 412 -23.66 -19.34 23.24
N LEU A 413 -24.41 -20.44 23.10
CA LEU A 413 -25.44 -20.57 22.06
C LEU A 413 -26.57 -19.56 22.25
N GLY A 414 -27.03 -19.36 23.48
CA GLY A 414 -28.03 -18.34 23.80
C GLY A 414 -27.56 -16.93 23.42
N ALA A 415 -26.30 -16.61 23.68
CA ALA A 415 -25.69 -15.33 23.30
C ALA A 415 -25.63 -15.17 21.76
N TYR A 416 -25.20 -16.20 21.04
CA TYR A 416 -25.20 -16.18 19.56
C TYR A 416 -26.61 -15.98 18.98
N LEU A 417 -27.60 -16.74 19.44
CA LEU A 417 -28.97 -16.65 18.93
C LEU A 417 -29.59 -15.29 19.23
N TRP A 418 -29.36 -14.77 20.45
CA TRP A 418 -29.77 -13.42 20.83
C TRP A 418 -29.15 -12.37 19.89
N CYS A 419 -27.84 -12.47 19.68
CA CYS A 419 -27.08 -11.57 18.83
C CYS A 419 -27.65 -11.55 17.39
N ARG A 420 -28.00 -12.72 16.83
CA ARG A 420 -28.64 -12.85 15.51
C ARG A 420 -30.03 -12.22 15.45
N GLU A 421 -30.85 -12.44 16.49
CA GLU A 421 -32.18 -11.84 16.59
C GLU A 421 -32.08 -10.30 16.64
N MET A 422 -31.20 -9.77 17.50
CA MET A 422 -30.95 -8.33 17.60
C MET A 422 -30.38 -7.73 16.32
N ALA A 423 -29.48 -8.42 15.63
CA ALA A 423 -28.95 -7.98 14.35
C ALA A 423 -30.05 -7.89 13.28
N ALA A 424 -30.93 -8.89 13.19
CA ALA A 424 -32.06 -8.87 12.25
C ALA A 424 -33.05 -7.75 12.57
N ASP A 425 -33.35 -7.56 13.85
CA ASP A 425 -34.23 -6.49 14.33
C ASP A 425 -33.65 -5.09 14.08
N ARG A 426 -32.32 -4.92 14.26
CA ARG A 426 -31.61 -3.67 13.96
C ARG A 426 -31.59 -3.39 12.47
N GLN A 427 -31.25 -4.37 11.64
CA GLN A 427 -31.27 -4.24 10.19
C GLN A 427 -32.64 -3.76 9.68
N ALA A 428 -33.73 -4.35 10.19
CA ALA A 428 -35.07 -3.93 9.82
C ALA A 428 -35.36 -2.47 10.21
N ARG A 429 -34.91 -2.03 11.40
CA ARG A 429 -35.04 -0.63 11.84
C ARG A 429 -34.15 0.32 11.04
N HIS A 430 -32.94 -0.10 10.68
CA HIS A 430 -32.05 0.67 9.82
C HIS A 430 -32.70 0.91 8.46
N GLU A 431 -33.23 -0.13 7.81
CA GLU A 431 -33.97 0.00 6.55
C GLU A 431 -35.21 0.90 6.69
N ASP A 432 -35.95 0.82 7.79
CA ASP A 432 -37.05 1.75 8.07
C ASP A 432 -36.56 3.19 8.22
N ALA A 433 -35.41 3.41 8.87
CA ALA A 433 -34.80 4.72 9.07
C ALA A 433 -34.29 5.32 7.76
N MET A 434 -33.59 4.55 6.93
CA MET A 434 -33.09 4.96 5.62
C MET A 434 -34.24 5.35 4.66
N ARG A 435 -35.38 4.62 4.70
CA ARG A 435 -36.63 5.03 4.02
C ARG A 435 -37.16 6.36 4.53
N LEU A 436 -37.15 6.58 5.83
CA LEU A 436 -37.69 7.80 6.43
C LEU A 436 -36.82 9.02 6.10
N LEU A 437 -35.51 8.84 6.01
CA LEU A 437 -34.53 9.84 5.59
C LEU A 437 -34.57 10.10 4.06
N GLY A 438 -35.22 9.22 3.30
CA GLY A 438 -35.25 9.30 1.83
C GLY A 438 -33.91 8.90 1.20
N LEU A 439 -33.11 8.12 1.92
CA LEU A 439 -31.78 7.63 1.50
C LEU A 439 -31.81 6.18 1.02
N ASP A 440 -32.97 5.52 1.06
CA ASP A 440 -33.25 4.35 0.25
C ASP A 440 -33.19 4.74 -1.22
N GLY A 441 -31.97 4.81 -1.75
CA GLY A 441 -31.73 4.96 -3.17
C GLY A 441 -32.49 3.87 -3.91
N ASP A 442 -32.91 4.19 -5.14
CA ASP A 442 -33.38 3.24 -6.15
C ASP A 442 -32.42 2.04 -6.30
N ALA A 443 -32.47 1.07 -5.39
CA ALA A 443 -31.78 -0.21 -5.51
C ALA A 443 -32.46 -1.10 -6.59
N GLY A 444 -33.36 -0.51 -7.38
CA GLY A 444 -34.05 -1.14 -8.49
C GLY A 444 -34.73 -0.13 -9.42
N GLN A 445 -33.96 0.50 -10.30
CA GLN A 445 -34.41 0.85 -11.66
C GLN A 445 -33.34 0.52 -12.69
#